data_AF-A0A847GR84-F1
#
_entry.id   AF-A0A847GR84-F1
#
_cell.length_a   1.000
_cell.length_b   1.000
_cell.length_c   1.000
_cell.angle_alpha   90.00
_cell.angle_beta   90.00
_cell.angle_gamma   90.00
#
_symmetry.space_group_name_H-M   'P 1'
#
loop_
_entity.id
_entity.type
_entity.pdbx_description
1 polymer ?
#
loop_
_entity_poly.entity_id
_entity_poly.type
_entity_poly.pdbx_seq_one_letter_code
_entity_poly.pdbx_strand_id
1 'polypeptide(L)'
;MSIQSQASNARPPATGHPAASVGVGDLLAISFGTTVAMWAVGYVGHMPLTRLPPIVFVSVMLVCLIAGGWVAGRHTARGIRGGAWVGLISAALNLLILGSLLARPQSGQVAEGAWLWLPVWFALSTGLAVIGAAVGRASSGLRQPEINWAAGLAWITCLAVLLLIIAGGLVTGFRAGMAVPDWPNTFGTNLFLYPLARMTGGVFFEHAHRLLGTLVGCATLVLAIYGTATRRRRRPLVALLWTALTAVVLQGVMGGLRVTADNHLLAVIHGFFAHVVFGSLIAAAVMLSRDWPDRIGAECRFSAGTDRFFTTLLVACVLLQTLLGTLVRQLDTGLLAHITVAALVALVALAAGVRAWGSNPNRTVLRRGGAMLLLLVLVQLTLGIVALIFRTPPVDASPSAQMLAATAGQLPVAPLPAVITTAHQTNAAVILAVVVVLVMWTWRLLVPPSAVTLGSGPAVAANQ
;
A
#
# COMPACT_ATOMS: atom_id res chain seq x y z
N MET A 1 -14.93 -46.64 62.00
CA MET A 1 -13.63 -45.94 61.95
C MET A 1 -13.09 -46.10 60.53
N SER A 2 -12.71 -45.11 59.73
CA SER A 2 -12.67 -43.65 59.82
C SER A 2 -12.18 -43.21 58.43
N ILE A 3 -13.06 -42.73 57.56
CA ILE A 3 -12.70 -42.15 56.26
C ILE A 3 -12.22 -40.71 56.53
N GLN A 4 -10.94 -40.43 56.23
CA GLN A 4 -10.35 -39.10 56.40
C GLN A 4 -11.03 -38.10 55.46
N SER A 5 -11.54 -37.03 56.06
CA SER A 5 -12.25 -35.93 55.39
C SER A 5 -11.27 -34.88 54.86
N GLN A 6 -11.67 -34.30 53.73
CA GLN A 6 -11.07 -33.26 52.92
C GLN A 6 -10.39 -32.11 53.70
N ALA A 7 -9.13 -31.83 53.35
CA ALA A 7 -8.50 -30.54 53.57
C ALA A 7 -8.72 -29.63 52.35
N SER A 8 -9.11 -28.39 52.63
CA SER A 8 -9.45 -27.32 51.69
C SER A 8 -8.29 -26.89 50.79
N ASN A 9 -8.45 -27.00 49.47
CA ASN A 9 -7.62 -26.28 48.50
C ASN A 9 -8.28 -24.93 48.16
N ALA A 10 -8.02 -23.92 49.00
CA ALA A 10 -8.28 -22.53 48.64
C ALA A 10 -7.35 -22.14 47.49
N ARG A 11 -7.93 -21.71 46.35
CA ARG A 11 -7.16 -21.09 45.25
C ARG A 11 -6.55 -19.78 45.76
N PRO A 12 -5.25 -19.53 45.53
CA PRO A 12 -4.67 -18.23 45.83
C PRO A 12 -5.35 -17.14 44.97
N PRO A 13 -5.48 -15.91 45.49
CA PRO A 13 -6.10 -14.81 44.77
C PRO A 13 -5.29 -14.50 43.51
N ALA A 14 -6.01 -14.25 42.41
CA ALA A 14 -5.43 -13.86 41.13
C ALA A 14 -4.55 -12.61 41.34
N THR A 15 -3.24 -12.80 41.33
CA THR A 15 -2.28 -11.71 41.28
C THR A 15 -2.50 -10.99 39.95
N GLY A 16 -2.93 -9.73 40.04
CA GLY A 16 -3.21 -8.90 38.89
C GLY A 16 -2.03 -8.92 37.93
N HIS A 17 -2.25 -9.43 36.72
CA HIS A 17 -1.31 -9.22 35.64
C HIS A 17 -1.06 -7.71 35.53
N PRO A 18 0.19 -7.23 35.60
CA PRO A 18 0.47 -5.83 35.31
C PRO A 18 -0.12 -5.53 33.94
N ALA A 19 -0.93 -4.48 33.84
CA ALA A 19 -1.58 -4.05 32.61
C ALA A 19 -0.54 -4.10 31.48
N ALA A 20 -0.68 -5.08 30.58
CA ALA A 20 0.25 -5.26 29.47
C ALA A 20 0.40 -3.90 28.79
N SER A 21 1.63 -3.35 28.80
CA SER A 21 1.90 -2.02 28.27
C SER A 21 1.27 -1.92 26.89
N VAL A 22 0.25 -1.09 26.72
CA VAL A 22 -0.46 -0.98 25.44
C VAL A 22 0.58 -0.53 24.42
N GLY A 23 0.92 -1.41 23.47
CA GLY A 23 1.89 -1.08 22.43
C GLY A 23 1.42 0.12 21.60
N VAL A 24 2.33 0.83 20.93
CA VAL A 24 1.98 1.99 20.08
C VAL A 24 1.43 1.61 18.69
N GLY A 25 1.37 0.32 18.37
CA GLY A 25 1.05 -0.16 17.02
C GLY A 25 -0.33 0.22 16.52
N ASP A 26 -1.32 0.22 17.42
CA ASP A 26 -2.68 0.66 17.14
C ASP A 26 -2.74 2.13 16.75
N LEU A 27 -2.08 3.00 17.52
CA LEU A 27 -1.97 4.42 17.21
C LEU A 27 -1.29 4.64 15.87
N LEU A 28 -0.17 3.94 15.59
CA LEU A 28 0.53 4.06 14.31
C LEU A 28 -0.36 3.62 13.14
N ALA A 29 -0.96 2.42 13.22
CA ALA A 29 -1.82 1.90 12.16
C ALA A 29 -3.02 2.81 11.91
N ILE A 30 -3.77 3.18 12.95
CA ILE A 30 -4.99 4.00 12.79
C ILE A 30 -4.65 5.40 12.28
N SER A 31 -3.59 6.03 12.79
CA SER A 31 -3.23 7.40 12.37
C SER A 31 -2.76 7.43 10.91
N PHE A 32 -1.89 6.49 10.51
CA PHE A 32 -1.49 6.38 9.11
C PHE A 32 -2.66 6.01 8.21
N GLY A 33 -3.55 5.11 8.64
CA GLY A 33 -4.75 4.74 7.89
C GLY A 33 -5.69 5.92 7.67
N THR A 34 -5.90 6.72 8.72
CA THR A 34 -6.69 7.96 8.67
C THR A 34 -6.06 8.96 7.71
N THR A 35 -4.75 9.19 7.80
CA THR A 35 -4.03 10.09 6.90
C THR A 35 -4.06 9.62 5.45
N VAL A 36 -3.82 8.33 5.19
CA VAL A 36 -3.89 7.76 3.83
C VAL A 36 -5.29 7.90 3.24
N ALA A 37 -6.35 7.68 4.03
CA ALA A 37 -7.71 7.90 3.60
C ALA A 37 -7.98 9.38 3.26
N MET A 38 -7.53 10.30 4.11
CA MET A 38 -7.63 11.74 3.84
C MET A 38 -6.88 12.13 2.57
N TRP A 39 -5.68 11.58 2.33
CA TRP A 39 -4.87 11.88 1.14
C TRP A 39 -5.46 11.26 -0.13
N ALA A 40 -6.08 10.08 -0.05
CA ALA A 40 -6.82 9.49 -1.16
C ALA A 40 -7.99 10.38 -1.58
N VAL A 41 -8.79 10.84 -0.60
CA VAL A 41 -9.90 11.78 -0.86
C VAL A 41 -9.36 13.15 -1.29
N GLY A 42 -8.23 13.60 -0.73
CA GLY A 42 -7.48 14.79 -1.12
C GLY A 42 -7.14 14.78 -2.61
N TYR A 43 -6.51 13.69 -3.05
CA TYR A 43 -6.10 13.45 -4.42
C TYR A 43 -7.30 13.39 -5.36
N VAL A 44 -8.29 12.53 -5.09
CA VAL A 44 -9.47 12.36 -5.95
C VAL A 44 -10.32 13.64 -5.96
N GLY A 45 -10.51 14.28 -4.81
CA GLY A 45 -11.36 15.46 -4.68
C GLY A 45 -10.77 16.73 -5.29
N HIS A 46 -9.47 16.80 -5.51
CA HIS A 46 -8.81 17.89 -6.23
C HIS A 46 -8.44 17.56 -7.67
N MET A 47 -8.53 16.29 -8.08
CA MET A 47 -8.26 15.88 -9.45
C MET A 47 -9.20 16.62 -10.41
N PRO A 48 -8.70 17.18 -11.52
CA PRO A 48 -9.51 17.97 -12.45
C PRO A 48 -10.80 17.30 -12.94
N LEU A 49 -10.82 15.95 -12.99
CA LEU A 49 -11.95 15.15 -13.47
C LEU A 49 -13.04 14.90 -12.44
N THR A 50 -12.67 14.92 -11.16
CA THR A 50 -13.51 14.49 -10.04
C THR A 50 -13.56 15.55 -8.95
N ARG A 51 -13.33 16.81 -9.33
CA ARG A 51 -13.23 17.92 -8.39
C ARG A 51 -14.52 18.00 -7.57
N LEU A 52 -14.40 17.77 -6.28
CA LEU A 52 -15.54 17.79 -5.38
C LEU A 52 -15.92 19.23 -5.04
N PRO A 53 -17.22 19.54 -4.87
CA PRO A 53 -17.63 20.81 -4.29
C PRO A 53 -16.96 21.01 -2.91
N PRO A 54 -16.51 22.23 -2.55
CA PRO A 54 -15.73 22.45 -1.33
C PRO A 54 -16.38 21.89 -0.07
N ILE A 55 -17.71 22.01 0.05
CA ILE A 55 -18.46 21.52 1.21
C ILE A 55 -18.44 20.00 1.31
N VAL A 56 -18.54 19.30 0.17
CA VAL A 56 -18.48 17.83 0.10
C VAL A 56 -17.07 17.37 0.43
N PHE A 57 -16.06 18.02 -0.17
CA PHE A 57 -14.66 17.72 0.09
C PHE A 57 -14.32 17.81 1.57
N VAL A 58 -14.62 18.95 2.20
CA VAL A 58 -14.38 19.16 3.63
C VAL A 58 -15.18 18.17 4.46
N SER A 59 -16.45 17.93 4.15
CA SER A 59 -17.27 16.96 4.89
C SER A 59 -16.66 15.56 4.89
N VAL A 60 -16.18 15.08 3.74
CA VAL A 60 -15.52 13.76 3.66
C VAL A 60 -14.19 13.75 4.42
N MET A 61 -13.39 14.82 4.37
CA MET A 61 -12.18 14.95 5.22
C MET A 61 -12.49 14.81 6.71
N LEU A 62 -13.53 15.51 7.19
CA LEU A 62 -13.95 15.46 8.59
C LEU A 62 -14.45 14.06 8.97
N VAL A 63 -15.20 13.41 8.07
CA VAL A 63 -15.66 12.02 8.25
C VAL A 63 -14.47 11.06 8.38
N CYS A 64 -13.40 11.22 7.58
CA CYS A 64 -12.20 10.39 7.74
C CYS A 64 -11.58 10.52 9.15
N LEU A 65 -11.47 11.75 9.69
CA LEU A 65 -10.95 12.00 11.03
C LEU A 65 -11.83 11.40 12.13
N ILE A 66 -13.15 11.60 12.03
CA ILE A 66 -14.12 11.03 12.97
C ILE A 66 -14.08 9.50 12.89
N ALA A 67 -13.99 8.91 11.69
CA ALA A 67 -13.88 7.47 11.50
C ALA A 67 -12.59 6.89 12.10
N GLY A 68 -11.45 7.57 11.92
CA GLY A 68 -10.19 7.20 12.56
C GLY A 68 -10.30 7.20 14.10
N GLY A 69 -10.90 8.25 14.65
CA GLY A 69 -11.25 8.33 16.06
C GLY A 69 -12.16 7.19 16.51
N TRP A 70 -13.22 6.91 15.75
CA TRP A 70 -14.18 5.84 16.02
C TRP A 70 -13.52 4.45 16.05
N VAL A 71 -12.64 4.15 15.10
CA VAL A 71 -11.84 2.91 15.11
C VAL A 71 -10.99 2.84 16.37
N ALA A 72 -10.33 3.94 16.75
CA ALA A 72 -9.53 4.00 17.97
C ALA A 72 -10.36 3.76 19.24
N GLY A 73 -11.51 4.41 19.36
CA GLY A 73 -12.40 4.25 20.52
C GLY A 73 -13.00 2.84 20.63
N ARG A 74 -13.27 2.21 19.50
CA ARG A 74 -13.91 0.88 19.42
C ARG A 74 -12.94 -0.28 19.63
N HIS A 75 -11.72 -0.16 19.10
CA HIS A 75 -10.80 -1.29 18.96
C HIS A 75 -9.51 -1.17 19.78
N THR A 76 -9.34 -0.11 20.57
CA THR A 76 -8.14 0.09 21.40
C THR A 76 -8.50 0.23 22.87
N ALA A 77 -7.58 -0.23 23.73
CA ALA A 77 -7.71 -0.10 25.18
C ALA A 77 -7.62 1.37 25.65
N ARG A 78 -7.12 2.28 24.80
CA ARG A 78 -6.96 3.70 25.15
C ARG A 78 -8.27 4.50 25.07
N GLY A 79 -9.31 3.96 24.43
CA GLY A 79 -10.60 4.63 24.27
C GLY A 79 -10.46 6.04 23.73
N ILE A 80 -11.03 7.02 24.43
CA ILE A 80 -11.01 8.44 24.03
C ILE A 80 -9.58 9.01 23.95
N ARG A 81 -8.67 8.59 24.85
CA ARG A 81 -7.25 9.00 24.78
C ARG A 81 -6.58 8.49 23.50
N GLY A 82 -7.03 7.33 22.99
CA GLY A 82 -6.59 6.82 21.69
C GLY A 82 -7.00 7.73 20.55
N GLY A 83 -8.25 8.22 20.57
CA GLY A 83 -8.75 9.21 19.62
C GLY A 83 -7.92 10.50 19.62
N ALA A 84 -7.58 11.02 20.80
CA ALA A 84 -6.74 12.21 20.90
C ALA A 84 -5.35 12.01 20.24
N TRP A 85 -4.68 10.89 20.52
CA TRP A 85 -3.40 10.56 19.87
C TRP A 85 -3.52 10.38 18.36
N VAL A 86 -4.60 9.73 17.88
CA VAL A 86 -4.85 9.59 16.44
C VAL A 86 -5.00 10.96 15.78
N GLY A 87 -5.78 11.86 16.37
CA GLY A 87 -5.95 13.22 15.85
C GLY A 87 -4.64 14.02 15.85
N LEU A 88 -3.80 13.89 16.89
CA LEU A 88 -2.48 14.54 16.95
C LEU A 88 -1.50 14.00 15.91
N ILE A 89 -1.37 12.68 15.77
CA ILE A 89 -0.44 12.05 14.82
C ILE A 89 -0.92 12.32 13.39
N SER A 90 -2.22 12.19 13.10
CA SER A 90 -2.75 12.53 11.78
C SER A 90 -2.60 14.02 11.45
N ALA A 91 -2.76 14.93 12.43
CA ALA A 91 -2.47 16.35 12.23
C ALA A 91 -1.01 16.59 11.86
N ALA A 92 -0.07 15.92 12.57
CA ALA A 92 1.36 16.01 12.29
C ALA A 92 1.73 15.46 10.91
N LEU A 93 1.19 14.31 10.52
CA LEU A 93 1.42 13.74 9.19
C LEU A 93 0.87 14.64 8.08
N ASN A 94 -0.27 15.28 8.31
CA ASN A 94 -0.84 16.23 7.35
C ASN A 94 -0.08 17.56 7.27
N LEU A 95 0.92 17.82 8.12
CA LEU A 95 1.83 18.95 7.92
C LEU A 95 2.62 18.84 6.61
N LEU A 96 2.79 17.62 6.09
CA LEU A 96 3.39 17.38 4.77
C LEU A 96 2.64 18.06 3.62
N ILE A 97 1.38 18.49 3.83
CA ILE A 97 0.58 19.24 2.84
C ILE A 97 0.04 20.58 3.38
N LEU A 98 -0.01 20.77 4.70
CA LEU A 98 -0.54 22.01 5.29
C LEU A 98 0.30 23.25 4.91
N GLY A 99 1.61 23.10 4.76
CA GLY A 99 2.48 24.17 4.28
C GLY A 99 2.02 24.72 2.92
N SER A 100 1.60 23.83 2.01
CA SER A 100 1.04 24.16 0.69
C SER A 100 -0.30 24.89 0.76
N LEU A 101 -1.10 24.70 1.82
CA LEU A 101 -2.36 25.45 2.05
C LEU A 101 -2.10 26.86 2.57
N LEU A 102 -1.05 27.01 3.37
CA LEU A 102 -0.71 28.25 4.07
C LEU A 102 0.28 29.12 3.29
N ALA A 103 0.86 28.61 2.19
CA ALA A 103 1.81 29.33 1.36
C ALA A 103 1.11 30.36 0.46
N ARG A 104 1.70 31.55 0.36
CA ARG A 104 1.24 32.61 -0.54
C ARG A 104 1.40 32.16 -2.01
N PRO A 105 0.36 32.29 -2.86
CA PRO A 105 0.42 31.83 -4.25
C PRO A 105 1.62 32.39 -5.04
N GLN A 106 1.96 33.66 -4.81
CA GLN A 106 2.97 34.36 -5.61
C GLN A 106 4.41 34.01 -5.21
N SER A 107 4.69 33.85 -3.91
CA SER A 107 6.07 33.69 -3.40
C SER A 107 6.38 32.29 -2.87
N GLY A 108 5.39 31.43 -2.61
CA GLY A 108 5.61 30.15 -1.93
C GLY A 108 6.04 30.27 -0.46
N GLN A 109 6.14 31.50 0.05
CA GLN A 109 6.42 31.76 1.47
C GLN A 109 5.17 31.52 2.30
N VAL A 110 5.37 30.99 3.52
CA VAL A 110 4.31 30.84 4.51
C VAL A 110 3.68 32.21 4.77
N ALA A 111 2.36 32.32 4.65
CA ALA A 111 1.65 33.58 4.87
C ALA A 111 1.89 34.11 6.29
N GLU A 112 2.03 35.43 6.44
CA GLU A 112 2.09 36.06 7.77
C GLU A 112 0.86 35.67 8.59
N GLY A 113 1.08 35.20 9.82
CA GLY A 113 0.03 34.68 10.69
C GLY A 113 -0.37 33.21 10.45
N ALA A 114 0.16 32.53 9.42
CA ALA A 114 -0.10 31.10 9.19
C ALA A 114 0.29 30.20 10.37
N TRP A 115 1.32 30.58 11.13
CA TRP A 115 1.74 29.87 12.35
C TRP A 115 0.63 29.84 13.41
N LEU A 116 -0.28 30.82 13.41
CA LEU A 116 -1.44 30.86 14.32
C LEU A 116 -2.51 29.82 13.96
N TRP A 117 -2.51 29.31 12.72
CA TRP A 117 -3.40 28.23 12.29
C TRP A 117 -2.90 26.85 12.71
N LEU A 118 -1.63 26.70 13.09
CA LEU A 118 -1.09 25.41 13.53
C LEU A 118 -1.81 24.90 14.80
N PRO A 119 -1.95 25.67 15.90
CA PRO A 119 -2.71 25.21 17.06
C PRO A 119 -4.16 24.84 16.70
N VAL A 120 -4.82 25.62 15.84
CA VAL A 120 -6.20 25.36 15.40
C VAL A 120 -6.29 24.04 14.63
N TRP A 121 -5.34 23.77 13.73
CA TRP A 121 -5.26 22.53 12.97
C TRP A 121 -5.14 21.30 13.89
N PHE A 122 -4.22 21.35 14.85
CA PHE A 122 -4.05 20.28 15.83
C PHE A 122 -5.28 20.12 16.72
N ALA A 123 -5.86 21.23 17.20
CA ALA A 123 -7.05 21.21 18.05
C ALA A 123 -8.27 20.63 17.32
N LEU A 124 -8.51 21.04 16.07
CA LEU A 124 -9.62 20.55 15.26
C LEU A 124 -9.49 19.05 14.97
N SER A 125 -8.32 18.62 14.48
CA SER A 125 -8.05 17.20 14.21
C SER A 125 -8.22 16.33 15.45
N THR A 126 -7.67 16.78 16.58
CA THR A 126 -7.78 16.10 17.88
C THR A 126 -9.22 16.05 18.37
N GLY A 127 -9.94 17.18 18.32
CA GLY A 127 -11.34 17.27 18.76
C GLY A 127 -12.25 16.33 17.98
N LEU A 128 -12.14 16.29 16.65
CA LEU A 128 -12.93 15.41 15.80
C LEU A 128 -12.62 13.93 16.05
N ALA A 129 -11.34 13.58 16.19
CA ALA A 129 -10.95 12.21 16.51
C ALA A 129 -11.39 11.80 17.93
N VAL A 130 -11.42 12.72 18.89
CA VAL A 130 -11.98 12.51 20.24
C VAL A 130 -13.49 12.24 20.18
N ILE A 131 -14.23 13.04 19.41
CA ILE A 131 -15.68 12.81 19.19
C ILE A 131 -15.91 11.43 18.61
N GLY A 132 -15.18 11.08 17.54
CA GLY A 132 -15.21 9.75 16.94
C GLY A 132 -14.94 8.65 17.97
N ALA A 133 -13.89 8.80 18.78
CA ALA A 133 -13.52 7.81 19.78
C ALA A 133 -14.54 7.66 20.92
N ALA A 134 -15.22 8.74 21.32
CA ALA A 134 -16.31 8.67 22.29
C ALA A 134 -17.47 7.81 21.75
N VAL A 135 -17.88 8.04 20.50
CA VAL A 135 -18.92 7.26 19.82
C VAL A 135 -18.47 5.80 19.62
N GLY A 136 -17.23 5.59 19.18
CA GLY A 136 -16.65 4.26 18.98
C GLY A 136 -16.63 3.44 20.26
N ARG A 137 -16.23 4.06 21.38
CA ARG A 137 -16.24 3.43 22.70
C ARG A 137 -17.65 3.09 23.17
N ALA A 138 -18.61 4.00 23.01
CA ALA A 138 -20.00 3.75 23.38
C ALA A 138 -20.62 2.57 22.60
N SER A 139 -20.16 2.37 21.35
CA SER A 139 -20.61 1.26 20.50
C SER A 139 -19.87 -0.07 20.74
N SER A 140 -18.82 -0.10 21.57
CA SER A 140 -17.94 -1.28 21.71
C SER A 140 -18.59 -2.40 22.54
N GLY A 141 -18.60 -3.62 22.00
CA GLY A 141 -19.10 -4.81 22.71
C GLY A 141 -18.08 -5.40 23.68
N LEU A 142 -18.53 -6.29 24.58
CA LEU A 142 -17.71 -6.92 25.65
C LEU A 142 -16.50 -7.76 25.17
N ARG A 143 -16.41 -8.08 23.87
CA ARG A 143 -15.27 -8.77 23.27
C ARG A 143 -14.62 -7.90 22.22
N GLN A 144 -13.41 -7.44 22.49
CA GLN A 144 -12.56 -6.85 21.46
C GLN A 144 -11.78 -7.98 20.78
N PRO A 145 -11.88 -8.14 19.44
CA PRO A 145 -10.97 -9.06 18.76
C PRO A 145 -9.56 -8.57 19.04
N GLU A 146 -8.64 -9.49 19.35
CA GLU A 146 -7.23 -9.11 19.27
C GLU A 146 -7.02 -8.59 17.84
N ILE A 147 -6.26 -7.52 17.63
CA ILE A 147 -5.86 -7.04 16.29
C ILE A 147 -4.34 -7.07 16.19
N ASN A 148 -3.78 -7.56 15.07
CA ASN A 148 -2.35 -7.48 14.82
C ASN A 148 -2.03 -6.16 14.11
N TRP A 149 -1.77 -5.14 14.91
CA TRP A 149 -1.53 -3.78 14.45
C TRP A 149 -0.29 -3.63 13.57
N ALA A 150 0.73 -4.48 13.74
CA ALA A 150 1.90 -4.47 12.85
C ALA A 150 1.53 -4.90 11.43
N ALA A 151 0.68 -5.93 11.29
CA ALA A 151 0.13 -6.31 9.99
C ALA A 151 -0.81 -5.23 9.44
N GLY A 152 -1.62 -4.61 10.31
CA GLY A 152 -2.50 -3.49 9.93
C GLY A 152 -1.71 -2.33 9.33
N LEU A 153 -0.64 -1.88 9.98
CA LEU A 153 0.25 -0.85 9.45
C LEU A 153 0.86 -1.25 8.10
N ALA A 154 1.32 -2.50 7.96
CA ALA A 154 1.90 -2.98 6.71
C ALA A 154 0.89 -2.94 5.54
N TRP A 155 -0.35 -3.37 5.78
CA TRP A 155 -1.41 -3.29 4.77
C TRP A 155 -1.80 -1.86 4.42
N ILE A 156 -1.81 -0.95 5.41
CA ILE A 156 -2.03 0.49 5.17
C ILE A 156 -0.90 1.07 4.33
N THR A 157 0.36 0.72 4.60
CA THR A 157 1.49 1.11 3.75
C THR A 157 1.33 0.57 2.32
N CYS A 158 0.87 -0.67 2.16
CA CYS A 158 0.58 -1.24 0.83
C CYS A 158 -0.54 -0.45 0.11
N LEU A 159 -1.61 -0.05 0.82
CA LEU A 159 -2.67 0.78 0.26
C LEU A 159 -2.16 2.17 -0.15
N ALA A 160 -1.27 2.78 0.64
CA ALA A 160 -0.62 4.03 0.29
C ALA A 160 0.25 3.90 -0.97
N VAL A 161 0.98 2.79 -1.12
CA VAL A 161 1.75 2.49 -2.34
C VAL A 161 0.82 2.25 -3.53
N LEU A 162 -0.31 1.56 -3.35
CA LEU A 162 -1.28 1.38 -4.43
C LEU A 162 -1.85 2.72 -4.90
N LEU A 163 -2.18 3.62 -3.99
CA LEU A 163 -2.57 5.00 -4.31
C LEU A 163 -1.45 5.75 -5.05
N LEU A 164 -0.19 5.58 -4.62
CA LEU A 164 0.97 6.16 -5.31
C LEU A 164 1.15 5.62 -6.73
N ILE A 165 0.93 4.32 -6.93
CA ILE A 165 0.98 3.67 -8.25
C ILE A 165 -0.12 4.23 -9.16
N ILE A 166 -1.35 4.37 -8.65
CA ILE A 166 -2.46 5.02 -9.40
C ILE A 166 -2.05 6.43 -9.80
N ALA A 167 -1.53 7.23 -8.85
CA ALA A 167 -1.10 8.59 -9.12
C ALA A 167 0.02 8.65 -10.17
N GLY A 168 1.00 7.74 -10.09
CA GLY A 168 2.08 7.64 -11.08
C GLY A 168 1.58 7.21 -12.47
N GLY A 169 0.62 6.30 -12.50
CA GLY A 169 -0.08 5.92 -13.73
C GLY A 169 -0.75 7.11 -14.38
N LEU A 170 -1.47 7.95 -13.61
CA LEU A 170 -2.09 9.17 -14.11
C LEU A 170 -1.06 10.21 -14.57
N VAL A 171 0.08 10.36 -13.88
CA VAL A 171 1.18 11.23 -14.32
C VAL A 171 1.65 10.84 -15.73
N THR A 172 1.90 9.55 -15.97
CA THR A 172 2.29 9.08 -17.31
C THR A 172 1.13 9.19 -18.30
N GLY A 173 -0.10 8.85 -17.90
CA GLY A 173 -1.27 8.81 -18.77
C GLY A 173 -1.68 10.19 -19.29
N PHE A 174 -1.58 11.21 -18.45
CA PHE A 174 -1.78 12.61 -18.85
C PHE A 174 -0.54 13.27 -19.44
N ARG A 175 0.57 12.53 -19.57
CA ARG A 175 1.87 13.05 -20.03
C ARG A 175 2.32 14.26 -19.20
N ALA A 176 2.01 14.20 -17.91
CA ALA A 176 2.34 15.20 -16.92
C ALA A 176 3.70 14.96 -16.25
N GLY A 177 4.48 13.98 -16.74
CA GLY A 177 5.73 13.58 -16.10
C GLY A 177 6.84 14.63 -16.13
N MET A 178 6.73 15.65 -17.00
CA MET A 178 7.69 16.73 -17.17
C MET A 178 7.04 18.11 -16.93
N ALA A 179 5.91 18.14 -16.21
CA ALA A 179 5.20 19.37 -15.88
C ALA A 179 5.98 20.27 -14.91
N VAL A 180 6.81 19.67 -14.07
CA VAL A 180 7.68 20.34 -13.10
C VAL A 180 9.14 20.02 -13.47
N PRO A 181 9.96 21.02 -13.84
CA PRO A 181 11.29 20.78 -14.44
C PRO A 181 12.38 20.49 -13.42
N ASP A 182 12.15 20.77 -12.13
CA ASP A 182 13.11 20.64 -11.05
C ASP A 182 12.73 19.53 -10.05
N TRP A 183 13.71 19.08 -9.27
CA TRP A 183 13.55 18.17 -8.14
C TRP A 183 14.71 18.40 -7.15
N PRO A 184 14.51 18.30 -5.81
CA PRO A 184 13.28 17.93 -5.10
C PRO A 184 12.25 19.05 -4.95
N ASN A 185 12.59 20.26 -5.39
CA ASN A 185 11.71 21.43 -5.37
C ASN A 185 10.59 21.33 -6.42
N THR A 186 9.68 22.31 -6.40
CA THR A 186 8.68 22.55 -7.44
C THR A 186 8.72 24.02 -7.83
N PHE A 187 9.26 24.29 -9.01
CA PHE A 187 9.55 25.64 -9.52
C PHE A 187 10.35 26.49 -8.52
N GLY A 188 11.43 25.93 -7.96
CA GLY A 188 12.29 26.59 -6.98
C GLY A 188 11.68 26.74 -5.58
N THR A 189 10.42 26.36 -5.38
CA THR A 189 9.77 26.34 -4.06
C THR A 189 9.97 24.98 -3.40
N ASN A 190 10.15 24.96 -2.07
CA ASN A 190 10.21 23.72 -1.31
C ASN A 190 8.95 22.84 -1.57
N LEU A 191 9.15 21.53 -1.67
CA LEU A 191 8.08 20.56 -1.96
C LEU A 191 6.84 20.73 -1.07
N PHE A 192 7.01 20.93 0.23
CA PHE A 192 5.90 20.99 1.20
C PHE A 192 5.28 22.38 1.33
N LEU A 193 5.85 23.39 0.66
CA LEU A 193 5.42 24.79 0.68
C LEU A 193 4.91 25.27 -0.68
N TYR A 194 4.91 24.40 -1.71
CA TYR A 194 4.38 24.78 -3.00
C TYR A 194 2.86 25.02 -2.89
N PRO A 195 2.33 26.21 -3.28
CA PRO A 195 0.94 26.55 -3.03
C PRO A 195 -0.06 25.63 -3.76
N LEU A 196 -1.02 25.05 -3.03
CA LEU A 196 -2.05 24.16 -3.62
C LEU A 196 -2.83 24.84 -4.75
N ALA A 197 -3.05 26.16 -4.65
CA ALA A 197 -3.74 26.94 -5.67
C ALA A 197 -3.05 26.91 -7.04
N ARG A 198 -1.74 26.59 -7.08
CA ARG A 198 -0.93 26.48 -8.31
C ARG A 198 -0.81 25.07 -8.85
N MET A 199 -1.31 24.07 -8.11
CA MET A 199 -1.37 22.68 -8.56
C MET A 199 -2.53 22.49 -9.55
N THR A 200 -2.36 22.97 -10.77
CA THR A 200 -3.36 22.89 -11.84
C THR A 200 -2.85 22.07 -13.03
N GLY A 201 -3.74 21.42 -13.78
CA GLY A 201 -3.38 20.66 -14.98
C GLY A 201 -2.33 19.58 -14.71
N GLY A 202 -1.28 19.50 -15.53
CA GLY A 202 -0.19 18.54 -15.35
C GLY A 202 0.57 18.70 -14.03
N VAL A 203 0.73 19.93 -13.53
CA VAL A 203 1.44 20.22 -12.27
C VAL A 203 0.74 19.54 -11.09
N PHE A 204 -0.61 19.49 -11.09
CA PHE A 204 -1.36 18.75 -10.09
C PHE A 204 -0.91 17.30 -9.99
N PHE A 205 -0.90 16.59 -11.12
CA PHE A 205 -0.60 15.17 -11.16
C PHE A 205 0.82 14.90 -10.69
N GLU A 206 1.79 15.67 -11.21
CA GLU A 206 3.19 15.45 -10.88
C GLU A 206 3.50 15.80 -9.43
N HIS A 207 3.08 16.97 -8.96
CA HIS A 207 3.38 17.40 -7.60
C HIS A 207 2.64 16.55 -6.56
N ALA A 208 1.37 16.20 -6.78
CA ALA A 208 0.63 15.32 -5.87
C ALA A 208 1.25 13.92 -5.79
N HIS A 209 1.77 13.39 -6.90
CA HIS A 209 2.51 12.13 -6.91
C HIS A 209 3.80 12.22 -6.06
N ARG A 210 4.54 13.33 -6.15
CA ARG A 210 5.74 13.56 -5.31
C ARG A 210 5.40 13.60 -3.82
N LEU A 211 4.34 14.30 -3.43
CA LEU A 211 3.86 14.34 -2.04
C LEU A 211 3.45 12.94 -1.54
N LEU A 212 2.65 12.20 -2.32
CA LEU A 212 2.28 10.81 -2.01
C LEU A 212 3.52 9.92 -1.84
N GLY A 213 4.57 10.16 -2.63
CA GLY A 213 5.85 9.49 -2.49
C GLY A 213 6.49 9.73 -1.13
N THR A 214 6.46 10.96 -0.62
CA THR A 214 6.92 11.27 0.74
C THR A 214 6.10 10.55 1.81
N LEU A 215 4.76 10.54 1.69
CA LEU A 215 3.89 9.82 2.63
C LEU A 215 4.22 8.31 2.67
N VAL A 216 4.42 7.71 1.50
CA VAL A 216 4.84 6.30 1.37
C VAL A 216 6.21 6.07 2.00
N GLY A 217 7.18 6.98 1.79
CA GLY A 217 8.48 6.94 2.43
C GLY A 217 8.38 6.95 3.97
N CYS A 218 7.60 7.90 4.51
CA CYS A 218 7.34 7.99 5.95
C CYS A 218 6.65 6.73 6.50
N ALA A 219 5.61 6.23 5.83
CA ALA A 219 4.88 5.02 6.25
C ALA A 219 5.80 3.78 6.23
N THR A 220 6.67 3.66 5.23
CA THR A 220 7.62 2.55 5.12
C THR A 220 8.72 2.64 6.18
N LEU A 221 9.22 3.84 6.48
CA LEU A 221 10.19 4.07 7.56
C LEU A 221 9.62 3.67 8.92
N VAL A 222 8.42 4.15 9.25
CA VAL A 222 7.74 3.80 10.49
C VAL A 222 7.47 2.30 10.56
N LEU A 223 7.05 1.68 9.45
CA LEU A 223 6.88 0.22 9.38
C LEU A 223 8.20 -0.54 9.63
N ALA A 224 9.32 -0.09 9.06
CA ALA A 224 10.62 -0.72 9.27
C ALA A 224 11.10 -0.60 10.71
N ILE A 225 10.98 0.59 11.32
CA ILE A 225 11.35 0.82 12.73
C ILE A 225 10.45 -0.01 13.66
N TYR A 226 9.13 0.13 13.53
CA TYR A 226 8.16 -0.55 14.40
C TYR A 226 8.21 -2.07 14.21
N GLY A 227 8.31 -2.55 12.97
CA GLY A 227 8.46 -3.97 12.66
C GLY A 227 9.76 -4.54 13.23
N THR A 228 10.87 -3.79 13.16
CA THR A 228 12.14 -4.19 13.79
C THR A 228 11.99 -4.27 15.31
N ALA A 229 11.44 -3.22 15.95
CA ALA A 229 11.26 -3.18 17.40
C ALA A 229 10.39 -4.34 17.91
N THR A 230 9.32 -4.67 17.20
CA THR A 230 8.33 -5.69 17.64
C THR A 230 8.61 -7.11 17.14
N ARG A 231 9.46 -7.28 16.11
CA ARG A 231 9.76 -8.58 15.49
C ARG A 231 11.25 -8.82 15.30
N ARG A 232 12.12 -8.20 16.10
CA ARG A 232 13.60 -8.31 16.03
C ARG A 232 14.16 -9.73 15.88
N ARG A 233 13.49 -10.75 16.44
CA ARG A 233 13.92 -12.15 16.35
C ARG A 233 13.68 -12.78 14.96
N ARG A 234 12.84 -12.17 14.11
CA ARG A 234 12.54 -12.64 12.75
C ARG A 234 13.48 -11.97 11.74
N ARG A 235 14.76 -12.36 11.75
CA ARG A 235 15.81 -11.73 10.92
C ARG A 235 15.44 -11.55 9.43
N PRO A 236 14.84 -12.54 8.74
CA PRO A 236 14.45 -12.37 7.33
C PRO A 236 13.38 -11.28 7.12
N LEU A 237 12.42 -11.15 8.05
CA LEU A 237 11.43 -10.08 8.01
C LEU A 237 12.08 -8.72 8.23
N VAL A 238 12.96 -8.61 9.23
CA VAL A 238 13.67 -7.35 9.52
C VAL A 238 14.51 -6.92 8.31
N ALA A 239 15.25 -7.86 7.71
CA ALA A 239 16.01 -7.60 6.48
C ALA A 239 15.10 -7.12 5.35
N LEU A 240 13.98 -7.82 5.10
CA LEU A 240 13.01 -7.41 4.07
C LEU A 240 12.44 -6.00 4.31
N LEU A 241 12.13 -5.64 5.55
CA LEU A 241 11.61 -4.31 5.89
C LEU A 241 12.61 -3.19 5.58
N TRP A 242 13.87 -3.38 5.96
CA TRP A 242 14.93 -2.40 5.66
C TRP A 242 15.28 -2.37 4.18
N THR A 243 15.33 -3.52 3.51
CA THR A 243 15.51 -3.58 2.05
C THR A 243 14.37 -2.88 1.31
N ALA A 244 13.11 -3.07 1.75
CA ALA A 244 11.96 -2.39 1.16
C ALA A 244 12.04 -0.86 1.37
N LEU A 245 12.46 -0.39 2.55
CA LEU A 245 12.70 1.03 2.79
C LEU A 245 13.79 1.58 1.86
N THR A 246 14.94 0.91 1.77
CA THR A 246 16.01 1.30 0.84
C THR A 246 15.50 1.35 -0.60
N ALA A 247 14.69 0.37 -1.01
CA ALA A 247 14.10 0.34 -2.35
C ALA A 247 13.11 1.50 -2.58
N VAL A 248 12.33 1.92 -1.58
CA VAL A 248 11.47 3.12 -1.65
C VAL A 248 12.29 4.41 -1.77
N VAL A 249 13.42 4.52 -1.05
CA VAL A 249 14.33 5.67 -1.18
C VAL A 249 14.93 5.72 -2.58
N LEU A 250 15.44 4.60 -3.08
CA LEU A 250 15.97 4.50 -4.45
C LEU A 250 14.89 4.83 -5.49
N GLN A 251 13.65 4.42 -5.27
CA GLN A 251 12.51 4.80 -6.09
C GLN A 251 12.31 6.32 -6.17
N GLY A 252 12.32 6.99 -5.02
CA GLY A 252 12.22 8.46 -4.96
C GLY A 252 13.36 9.17 -5.69
N VAL A 253 14.60 8.68 -5.53
CA VAL A 253 15.77 9.21 -6.22
C VAL A 253 15.67 9.00 -7.73
N MET A 254 15.35 7.80 -8.20
CA MET A 254 15.16 7.54 -9.63
C MET A 254 14.01 8.36 -10.24
N GLY A 255 12.92 8.52 -9.47
CA GLY A 255 11.79 9.35 -9.86
C GLY A 255 12.13 10.83 -10.00
N GLY A 256 13.05 11.36 -9.18
CA GLY A 256 13.60 12.71 -9.33
C GLY A 256 14.56 12.83 -10.50
N LEU A 257 15.53 11.91 -10.59
CA LEU A 257 16.56 11.91 -11.63
C LEU A 257 15.98 11.80 -13.05
N ARG A 258 14.93 11.00 -13.24
CA ARG A 258 14.29 10.87 -14.56
C ARG A 258 13.63 12.17 -15.04
N VAL A 259 13.25 13.05 -14.11
CA VAL A 259 12.70 14.38 -14.42
C VAL A 259 13.85 15.34 -14.73
N THR A 260 14.84 15.45 -13.86
CA THR A 260 15.95 16.40 -14.08
C THR A 260 16.81 16.07 -15.29
N ALA A 261 16.87 14.79 -15.69
CA ALA A 261 17.62 14.32 -16.84
C ALA A 261 16.77 14.07 -18.09
N ASP A 262 15.46 14.35 -18.06
CA ASP A 262 14.50 14.04 -19.13
C ASP A 262 14.71 12.65 -19.76
N ASN A 263 14.78 11.62 -18.91
CA ASN A 263 15.28 10.30 -19.29
C ASN A 263 14.18 9.24 -19.27
N HIS A 264 13.68 8.89 -20.46
CA HIS A 264 12.62 7.89 -20.61
C HIS A 264 13.06 6.46 -20.22
N LEU A 265 14.34 6.11 -20.33
CA LEU A 265 14.84 4.82 -19.85
C LEU A 265 14.77 4.73 -18.32
N LEU A 266 15.13 5.80 -17.62
CA LEU A 266 14.91 5.88 -16.17
C LEU A 266 13.43 5.81 -15.82
N ALA A 267 12.53 6.35 -16.66
CA ALA A 267 11.09 6.21 -16.48
C ALA A 267 10.61 4.74 -16.62
N VAL A 268 11.18 3.97 -17.55
CA VAL A 268 10.95 2.50 -17.66
C VAL A 268 11.40 1.79 -16.39
N ILE A 269 12.65 2.01 -15.97
CA ILE A 269 13.23 1.36 -14.79
C ILE A 269 12.44 1.72 -13.52
N HIS A 270 12.12 3.00 -13.34
CA HIS A 270 11.31 3.50 -12.23
C HIS A 270 9.93 2.83 -12.18
N GLY A 271 9.21 2.79 -13.31
CA GLY A 271 7.88 2.18 -13.42
C GLY A 271 7.88 0.67 -13.16
N PHE A 272 8.87 -0.06 -13.69
CA PHE A 272 9.01 -1.49 -13.43
C PHE A 272 9.37 -1.77 -11.97
N PHE A 273 10.38 -1.07 -11.46
CA PHE A 273 10.86 -1.27 -10.10
C PHE A 273 9.77 -0.93 -9.06
N ALA A 274 8.78 -0.09 -9.40
CA ALA A 274 7.68 0.24 -8.48
C ALA A 274 6.82 -1.00 -8.16
N HIS A 275 6.64 -1.88 -9.14
CA HIS A 275 5.95 -3.16 -8.95
C HIS A 275 6.76 -4.11 -8.06
N VAL A 276 8.09 -4.14 -8.21
CA VAL A 276 9.00 -4.92 -7.36
C VAL A 276 8.92 -4.43 -5.90
N VAL A 277 9.01 -3.12 -5.68
CA VAL A 277 8.87 -2.52 -4.35
C VAL A 277 7.50 -2.87 -3.74
N PHE A 278 6.42 -2.72 -4.51
CA PHE A 278 5.08 -3.06 -4.05
C PHE A 278 4.97 -4.54 -3.65
N GLY A 279 5.45 -5.45 -4.49
CA GLY A 279 5.48 -6.89 -4.18
C GLY A 279 6.28 -7.21 -2.91
N SER A 280 7.40 -6.52 -2.66
CA SER A 280 8.20 -6.69 -1.44
C SER A 280 7.46 -6.26 -0.17
N LEU A 281 6.67 -5.18 -0.24
CA LEU A 281 5.86 -4.69 0.87
C LEU A 281 4.64 -5.59 1.11
N ILE A 282 4.03 -6.13 0.05
CA ILE A 282 3.01 -7.18 0.18
C ILE A 282 3.59 -8.41 0.88
N ALA A 283 4.79 -8.84 0.51
CA ALA A 283 5.46 -9.94 1.17
C ALA A 283 5.71 -9.66 2.66
N ALA A 284 6.16 -8.45 3.00
CA ALA A 284 6.32 -8.03 4.40
C ALA A 284 4.98 -8.04 5.16
N ALA A 285 3.89 -7.56 4.54
CA ALA A 285 2.55 -7.58 5.13
C ALA A 285 2.05 -9.01 5.40
N VAL A 286 2.30 -9.95 4.47
CA VAL A 286 2.03 -11.38 4.67
C VAL A 286 2.85 -11.95 5.83
N MET A 287 4.16 -11.66 5.89
CA MET A 287 5.02 -12.16 6.98
C MET A 287 4.68 -11.58 8.36
N LEU A 288 4.09 -10.38 8.39
CA LEU A 288 3.59 -9.73 9.59
C LEU A 288 2.21 -10.21 10.00
N SER A 289 1.46 -10.87 9.11
CA SER A 289 0.14 -11.43 9.41
C SER A 289 0.19 -12.46 10.54
N ARG A 290 -0.96 -12.66 11.18
CA ARG A 290 -1.10 -13.49 12.39
C ARG A 290 -0.77 -14.93 12.14
N ASP A 291 -1.25 -15.45 11.02
CA ASP A 291 -1.21 -16.88 10.72
C ASP A 291 0.14 -17.29 10.12
N TRP A 292 0.99 -16.32 9.71
CA TRP A 292 2.29 -16.60 9.11
C TRP A 292 3.25 -17.45 9.95
N PRO A 293 3.41 -17.21 11.27
CA PRO A 293 4.39 -17.93 12.10
C PRO A 293 4.03 -19.41 12.19
N ASP A 294 2.75 -19.71 12.24
CA ASP A 294 2.25 -21.05 12.46
C ASP A 294 2.29 -21.82 11.13
N ARG A 295 3.10 -22.88 11.09
CA ARG A 295 2.94 -23.93 10.08
C ARG A 295 1.83 -24.92 10.45
N ILE A 296 1.07 -24.61 11.52
CA ILE A 296 -0.03 -25.43 12.00
C ILE A 296 -1.05 -25.52 10.86
N GLY A 297 -1.27 -26.75 10.39
CA GLY A 297 -2.09 -27.00 9.21
C GLY A 297 -1.33 -26.94 7.89
N ALA A 298 0.00 -27.05 7.83
CA ALA A 298 0.63 -27.42 6.56
C ALA A 298 0.13 -28.83 6.14
N GLU A 299 -0.28 -28.98 4.89
CA GLU A 299 -0.81 -30.22 4.34
C GLU A 299 0.22 -30.89 3.43
N CYS A 300 0.43 -32.18 3.65
CA CYS A 300 1.18 -33.01 2.71
C CYS A 300 0.32 -33.25 1.46
N ARG A 301 0.79 -32.84 0.29
CA ARG A 301 0.08 -33.00 -0.98
C ARG A 301 1.03 -33.36 -2.10
N PHE A 302 0.68 -34.39 -2.88
CA PHE A 302 1.42 -34.77 -4.09
C PHE A 302 1.51 -33.61 -5.10
N SER A 303 0.45 -32.79 -5.18
CA SER A 303 0.38 -31.64 -6.08
C SER A 303 1.26 -30.45 -5.66
N ALA A 304 1.80 -30.45 -4.43
CA ALA A 304 2.46 -29.29 -3.85
C ALA A 304 3.66 -28.78 -4.67
N GLY A 305 4.44 -29.70 -5.26
CA GLY A 305 5.56 -29.34 -6.13
C GLY A 305 5.10 -28.55 -7.36
N THR A 306 4.04 -29.04 -8.03
CA THR A 306 3.42 -28.38 -9.18
C THR A 306 2.78 -27.03 -8.80
N ASP A 307 2.10 -26.95 -7.65
CA ASP A 307 1.49 -25.71 -7.16
C ASP A 307 2.55 -24.63 -6.87
N ARG A 308 3.66 -25.03 -6.23
CA ARG A 308 4.83 -24.16 -6.01
C ARG A 308 5.47 -23.72 -7.31
N PHE A 309 5.62 -24.62 -8.29
CA PHE A 309 6.16 -24.29 -9.60
C PHE A 309 5.34 -23.22 -10.31
N PHE A 310 4.02 -23.43 -10.46
CA PHE A 310 3.16 -22.48 -11.17
C PHE A 310 3.07 -21.13 -10.45
N THR A 311 2.97 -21.11 -9.12
CA THR A 311 2.90 -19.84 -8.37
C THR A 311 4.22 -19.07 -8.42
N THR A 312 5.38 -19.75 -8.35
CA THR A 312 6.69 -19.10 -8.52
C THR A 312 6.91 -18.62 -9.95
N LEU A 313 6.60 -19.45 -10.95
CA LEU A 313 6.69 -19.08 -12.36
C LEU A 313 5.81 -17.85 -12.66
N LEU A 314 4.61 -17.81 -12.11
CA LEU A 314 3.69 -16.70 -12.30
C LEU A 314 4.23 -15.37 -11.76
N VAL A 315 4.96 -15.35 -10.63
CA VAL A 315 5.63 -14.13 -10.15
C VAL A 315 6.60 -13.61 -11.21
N ALA A 316 7.45 -14.48 -11.76
CA ALA A 316 8.42 -14.10 -12.78
C ALA A 316 7.74 -13.61 -14.07
N CYS A 317 6.70 -14.32 -14.52
CA CYS A 317 5.92 -13.94 -15.70
C CYS A 317 5.23 -12.59 -15.53
N VAL A 318 4.60 -12.32 -14.37
CA VAL A 318 3.95 -11.03 -14.11
C VAL A 318 4.98 -9.90 -14.06
N LEU A 319 6.14 -10.10 -13.42
CA LEU A 319 7.21 -9.09 -13.41
C LEU A 319 7.72 -8.81 -14.83
N LEU A 320 7.98 -9.84 -15.64
CA LEU A 320 8.35 -9.67 -17.05
C LEU A 320 7.26 -8.90 -17.82
N GLN A 321 5.99 -9.24 -17.61
CA GLN A 321 4.88 -8.56 -18.27
C GLN A 321 4.79 -7.08 -17.88
N THR A 322 5.04 -6.73 -16.61
CA THR A 322 5.07 -5.33 -16.16
C THR A 322 6.24 -4.57 -16.77
N LEU A 323 7.42 -5.19 -16.94
CA LEU A 323 8.56 -4.59 -17.64
C LEU A 323 8.20 -4.31 -19.11
N LEU A 324 7.65 -5.30 -19.82
CA LEU A 324 7.18 -5.10 -21.20
C LEU A 324 6.11 -4.01 -21.28
N GLY A 325 5.19 -3.96 -20.32
CA GLY A 325 4.19 -2.90 -20.22
C GLY A 325 4.79 -1.51 -20.05
N THR A 326 5.86 -1.38 -19.26
CA THR A 326 6.57 -0.10 -19.12
C THR A 326 7.35 0.31 -20.37
N LEU A 327 7.92 -0.66 -21.11
CA LEU A 327 8.55 -0.38 -22.41
C LEU A 327 7.53 0.17 -23.41
N VAL A 328 6.37 -0.48 -23.52
CA VAL A 328 5.26 -0.01 -24.38
C VAL A 328 4.80 1.38 -23.96
N ARG A 329 4.67 1.63 -22.65
CA ARG A 329 4.11 2.88 -22.12
C ARG A 329 5.07 4.07 -22.23
N GLN A 330 6.36 3.87 -22.03
CA GLN A 330 7.35 4.96 -21.99
C GLN A 330 8.10 5.15 -23.31
N LEU A 331 8.31 4.07 -24.08
CA LEU A 331 9.14 4.09 -25.29
C LEU A 331 8.37 3.71 -26.56
N ASP A 332 7.09 3.38 -26.46
CA ASP A 332 6.27 2.87 -27.57
C ASP A 332 6.73 1.54 -28.19
N THR A 333 7.72 0.87 -27.61
CA THR A 333 8.37 -0.32 -28.17
C THR A 333 7.88 -1.62 -27.55
N GLY A 334 8.03 -2.73 -28.28
CA GLY A 334 7.78 -4.07 -27.74
C GLY A 334 6.31 -4.45 -27.60
N LEU A 335 5.38 -3.78 -28.29
CA LEU A 335 3.94 -4.08 -28.22
C LEU A 335 3.62 -5.54 -28.55
N LEU A 336 4.17 -6.07 -29.65
CA LEU A 336 3.92 -7.46 -30.05
C LEU A 336 4.44 -8.44 -28.98
N ALA A 337 5.62 -8.17 -28.43
CA ALA A 337 6.17 -8.97 -27.32
C ALA A 337 5.26 -8.88 -26.09
N HIS A 338 4.76 -7.69 -25.74
CA HIS A 338 3.83 -7.49 -24.63
C HIS A 338 2.54 -8.30 -24.81
N ILE A 339 1.93 -8.31 -26.01
CA ILE A 339 0.70 -9.05 -26.30
C ILE A 339 0.95 -10.57 -26.27
N THR A 340 2.02 -11.03 -26.92
CA THR A 340 2.35 -12.47 -26.97
C THR A 340 2.69 -13.02 -25.59
N VAL A 341 3.49 -12.29 -24.80
CA VAL A 341 3.82 -12.69 -23.42
C VAL A 341 2.58 -12.57 -22.51
N ALA A 342 1.67 -11.61 -22.75
CA ALA A 342 0.41 -11.54 -22.00
C ALA A 342 -0.43 -12.82 -22.13
N ALA A 343 -0.51 -13.40 -23.33
CA ALA A 343 -1.21 -14.65 -23.55
C ALA A 343 -0.59 -15.80 -22.75
N LEU A 344 0.75 -15.91 -22.74
CA LEU A 344 1.46 -16.91 -21.93
C LEU A 344 1.23 -16.69 -20.43
N VAL A 345 1.32 -15.43 -19.96
CA VAL A 345 1.07 -15.07 -18.56
C VAL A 345 -0.35 -15.44 -18.17
N ALA A 346 -1.35 -15.21 -19.03
CA ALA A 346 -2.74 -15.56 -18.78
C ALA A 346 -2.93 -17.08 -18.66
N LEU A 347 -2.25 -17.90 -19.48
CA LEU A 347 -2.28 -19.36 -19.37
C LEU A 347 -1.68 -19.85 -18.05
N VAL A 348 -0.51 -19.32 -17.67
CA VAL A 348 0.13 -19.64 -16.39
C VAL A 348 -0.74 -19.20 -15.21
N ALA A 349 -1.36 -18.02 -15.30
CA ALA A 349 -2.25 -17.49 -14.28
C ALA A 349 -3.54 -18.31 -14.14
N LEU A 350 -4.11 -18.78 -15.26
CA LEU A 350 -5.25 -19.68 -15.27
C LEU A 350 -4.90 -21.01 -14.58
N ALA A 351 -3.76 -21.60 -14.93
CA ALA A 351 -3.29 -22.84 -14.30
C ALA A 351 -3.07 -22.66 -12.79
N ALA A 352 -2.37 -21.61 -12.36
CA ALA A 352 -2.14 -21.33 -10.95
C ALA A 352 -3.45 -21.03 -10.20
N GLY A 353 -4.33 -20.21 -10.80
CA GLY A 353 -5.60 -19.77 -10.23
C GLY A 353 -6.60 -20.90 -10.04
N VAL A 354 -6.80 -21.74 -11.07
CA VAL A 354 -7.68 -22.92 -11.00
C VAL A 354 -7.18 -23.92 -9.96
N ARG A 355 -5.86 -24.16 -9.87
CA ARG A 355 -5.30 -25.06 -8.87
C ARG A 355 -5.41 -24.52 -7.45
N ALA A 356 -5.16 -23.23 -7.25
CA ALA A 356 -5.35 -22.58 -5.95
C ALA A 356 -6.83 -22.60 -5.52
N TRP A 357 -7.75 -22.36 -6.46
CA TRP A 357 -9.19 -22.33 -6.23
C TRP A 357 -9.81 -23.73 -6.02
N GLY A 358 -9.59 -24.64 -6.95
CA GLY A 358 -10.25 -25.94 -7.02
C GLY A 358 -9.55 -27.04 -6.23
N SER A 359 -8.22 -27.11 -6.27
CA SER A 359 -7.50 -28.20 -5.62
C SER A 359 -7.41 -28.01 -4.10
N ASN A 360 -7.51 -26.79 -3.57
CA ASN A 360 -7.25 -26.47 -2.16
C ASN A 360 -8.50 -25.95 -1.40
N PRO A 361 -9.64 -26.68 -1.40
CA PRO A 361 -10.92 -26.16 -0.91
C PRO A 361 -10.92 -25.84 0.60
N ASN A 362 -10.09 -26.55 1.38
CA ASN A 362 -9.96 -26.39 2.83
C ASN A 362 -9.10 -25.19 3.23
N ARG A 363 -8.42 -24.53 2.27
CA ARG A 363 -7.52 -23.40 2.52
C ARG A 363 -8.12 -22.13 1.96
N THR A 364 -8.89 -21.41 2.78
CA THR A 364 -9.61 -20.19 2.40
C THR A 364 -8.74 -19.15 1.70
N VAL A 365 -7.48 -18.97 2.13
CA VAL A 365 -6.55 -18.01 1.52
C VAL A 365 -6.20 -18.42 0.08
N LEU A 366 -5.88 -19.69 -0.16
CA LEU A 366 -5.59 -20.19 -1.51
C LEU A 366 -6.85 -20.19 -2.38
N ARG A 367 -7.99 -20.60 -1.82
CA ARG A 367 -9.27 -20.65 -2.54
C ARG A 367 -9.73 -19.27 -3.00
N ARG A 368 -9.78 -18.31 -2.07
CA ARG A 368 -10.17 -16.92 -2.38
C ARG A 368 -9.11 -16.23 -3.24
N GLY A 369 -7.83 -16.46 -2.97
CA GLY A 369 -6.74 -15.90 -3.77
C GLY A 369 -6.77 -16.40 -5.22
N GLY A 370 -7.03 -17.69 -5.43
CA GLY A 370 -7.19 -18.29 -6.76
C GLY A 370 -8.38 -17.71 -7.51
N ALA A 371 -9.56 -17.65 -6.88
CA ALA A 371 -10.74 -17.03 -7.49
C ALA A 371 -10.52 -15.55 -7.83
N MET A 372 -9.89 -14.79 -6.92
CA MET A 372 -9.56 -13.39 -7.14
C MET A 372 -8.55 -13.22 -8.28
N LEU A 373 -7.52 -14.07 -8.37
CA LEU A 373 -6.58 -14.07 -9.48
C LEU A 373 -7.28 -14.27 -10.82
N LEU A 374 -8.19 -15.24 -10.92
CA LEU A 374 -8.94 -15.52 -12.15
C LEU A 374 -9.80 -14.31 -12.58
N LEU A 375 -10.50 -13.69 -11.64
CA LEU A 375 -11.28 -12.46 -11.90
C LEU A 375 -10.37 -11.32 -12.37
N LEU A 376 -9.25 -11.08 -11.68
CA LEU A 376 -8.33 -10.00 -12.02
C LEU A 376 -7.67 -10.19 -13.39
N VAL A 377 -7.36 -11.42 -13.78
CA VAL A 377 -6.84 -11.74 -15.13
C VAL A 377 -7.88 -11.43 -16.20
N LEU A 378 -9.14 -11.79 -15.99
CA LEU A 378 -10.22 -11.44 -16.91
C LEU A 378 -10.36 -9.91 -17.06
N VAL A 379 -10.33 -9.20 -15.94
CA VAL A 379 -10.33 -7.72 -15.93
C VAL A 379 -9.08 -7.18 -16.64
N GLN A 380 -7.89 -7.76 -16.44
CA GLN A 380 -6.65 -7.33 -17.08
C GLN A 380 -6.69 -7.46 -18.59
N LEU A 381 -7.19 -8.59 -19.10
CA LEU A 381 -7.33 -8.83 -20.54
C LEU A 381 -8.33 -7.85 -21.16
N THR A 382 -9.47 -7.62 -20.49
CA THR A 382 -10.47 -6.64 -20.93
C THR A 382 -9.88 -5.24 -20.97
N LEU A 383 -9.25 -4.79 -19.87
CA LEU A 383 -8.57 -3.50 -19.80
C LEU A 383 -7.44 -3.39 -20.83
N GLY A 384 -6.74 -4.49 -21.13
CA GLY A 384 -5.65 -4.52 -22.11
C GLY A 384 -6.16 -4.32 -23.53
N ILE A 385 -7.22 -5.03 -23.92
CA ILE A 385 -7.89 -4.85 -25.22
C ILE A 385 -8.39 -3.42 -25.37
N VAL A 386 -9.08 -2.90 -24.34
CA VAL A 386 -9.59 -1.52 -24.35
C VAL A 386 -8.43 -0.51 -24.39
N ALA A 387 -7.33 -0.76 -23.67
CA ALA A 387 -6.14 0.09 -23.69
C ALA A 387 -5.44 0.11 -25.06
N LEU A 388 -5.54 -0.95 -25.87
CA LEU A 388 -5.02 -0.94 -27.25
C LEU A 388 -5.78 0.07 -28.13
N ILE A 389 -7.10 0.18 -27.94
CA ILE A 389 -7.96 1.12 -28.68
C ILE A 389 -7.65 2.56 -28.29
N PHE A 390 -7.48 2.81 -26.99
CA PHE A 390 -7.23 4.15 -26.43
C PHE A 390 -5.73 4.47 -26.27
N ARG A 391 -4.83 3.68 -26.85
CA ARG A 391 -3.39 3.92 -26.75
C ARG A 391 -3.06 5.24 -27.46
N THR A 392 -2.49 6.16 -26.71
CA THR A 392 -1.87 7.37 -27.27
C THR A 392 -0.37 7.12 -27.42
N PRO A 393 0.20 7.16 -28.63
CA PRO A 393 1.64 7.08 -28.80
C PRO A 393 2.34 8.21 -28.03
N PRO A 394 3.54 7.99 -27.48
CA PRO A 394 4.35 9.07 -26.94
C PRO A 394 4.68 10.05 -28.07
N VAL A 395 4.64 11.36 -27.78
CA VAL A 395 5.10 12.38 -28.73
C VAL A 395 6.61 12.52 -28.58
N ASP A 396 7.29 12.75 -29.71
CA ASP A 396 8.75 12.79 -29.87
C ASP A 396 9.47 13.70 -28.85
N ALA A 397 8.78 14.73 -28.36
CA ALA A 397 9.17 15.50 -27.19
C ALA A 397 8.04 15.51 -26.15
N SER A 398 8.42 15.31 -24.88
CA SER A 398 7.55 15.66 -23.76
C SER A 398 7.34 17.18 -23.80
N PRO A 399 6.09 17.68 -23.72
CA PRO A 399 5.85 19.12 -23.71
C PRO A 399 6.62 19.74 -22.54
N SER A 400 7.39 20.80 -22.82
CA SER A 400 8.25 21.43 -21.81
C SER A 400 7.41 21.97 -20.66
N ALA A 401 8.01 22.11 -19.48
CA ALA A 401 7.33 22.72 -18.33
C ALA A 401 6.76 24.11 -18.66
N GLN A 402 7.42 24.88 -19.53
CA GLN A 402 6.92 26.17 -20.02
C GLN A 402 5.69 26.03 -20.92
N MET A 403 5.66 25.03 -21.81
CA MET A 403 4.47 24.76 -22.64
C MET A 403 3.28 24.30 -21.81
N LEU A 404 3.50 23.39 -20.85
CA LEU A 404 2.45 22.92 -19.94
C LEU A 404 1.94 24.03 -19.02
N ALA A 405 2.82 24.95 -18.61
CA ALA A 405 2.44 26.15 -17.87
C ALA A 405 1.69 27.17 -18.74
N ALA A 406 2.03 27.29 -20.02
CA ALA A 406 1.38 28.20 -20.96
C ALA A 406 -0.04 27.75 -21.35
N THR A 407 -0.31 26.44 -21.38
CA THR A 407 -1.66 25.86 -21.58
C THR A 407 -2.47 25.74 -20.28
N ALA A 408 -2.25 26.65 -19.33
CA ALA A 408 -2.74 26.59 -17.95
C ALA A 408 -4.17 26.01 -17.84
N GLY A 409 -4.27 24.76 -17.37
CA GLY A 409 -5.53 24.07 -17.11
C GLY A 409 -5.94 22.99 -18.12
N GLN A 410 -5.32 22.94 -19.30
CA GLN A 410 -5.60 21.89 -20.29
C GLN A 410 -4.64 20.70 -20.13
N LEU A 411 -5.20 19.49 -20.13
CA LEU A 411 -4.42 18.26 -20.09
C LEU A 411 -4.01 17.87 -21.52
N PRO A 412 -2.74 17.46 -21.75
CA PRO A 412 -2.28 17.04 -23.08
C PRO A 412 -3.04 15.85 -23.66
N VAL A 413 -3.62 15.02 -22.80
CA VAL A 413 -4.35 13.81 -23.17
C VAL A 413 -5.74 13.86 -22.55
N ALA A 414 -6.73 13.41 -23.32
CA ALA A 414 -8.10 13.29 -22.85
C ALA A 414 -8.19 12.38 -21.60
N PRO A 415 -9.17 12.62 -20.71
CA PRO A 415 -9.36 11.84 -19.48
C PRO A 415 -9.41 10.33 -19.66
N LEU A 416 -10.19 9.87 -20.64
CA LEU A 416 -10.55 8.47 -20.79
C LEU A 416 -9.33 7.58 -21.14
N PRO A 417 -8.49 7.89 -22.16
CA PRO A 417 -7.23 7.18 -22.40
C PRO A 417 -6.30 7.07 -21.18
N ALA A 418 -6.11 8.19 -20.47
CA ALA A 418 -5.22 8.23 -19.31
C ALA A 418 -5.74 7.33 -18.18
N VAL A 419 -7.05 7.37 -17.92
CA VAL A 419 -7.70 6.55 -16.87
C VAL A 419 -7.68 5.06 -17.24
N ILE A 420 -8.02 4.69 -18.48
CA ILE A 420 -8.04 3.28 -18.93
C ILE A 420 -6.64 2.67 -18.85
N THR A 421 -5.63 3.34 -19.39
CA THR A 421 -4.26 2.81 -19.37
C THR A 421 -3.70 2.75 -17.95
N THR A 422 -4.08 3.69 -17.08
CA THR A 422 -3.77 3.65 -15.64
C THR A 422 -4.47 2.49 -14.94
N ALA A 423 -5.75 2.23 -15.25
CA ALA A 423 -6.50 1.13 -14.68
C ALA A 423 -5.87 -0.22 -15.07
N HIS A 424 -5.47 -0.38 -16.35
CA HIS A 424 -4.76 -1.58 -16.82
C HIS A 424 -3.43 -1.79 -16.06
N GLN A 425 -2.64 -0.74 -15.87
CA GLN A 425 -1.39 -0.82 -15.12
C GLN A 425 -1.61 -1.08 -13.61
N THR A 426 -2.60 -0.43 -13.02
CA THR A 426 -2.96 -0.61 -11.60
C THR A 426 -3.44 -2.03 -11.33
N ASN A 427 -4.28 -2.59 -12.20
CA ASN A 427 -4.77 -3.95 -12.07
C ASN A 427 -3.63 -4.98 -12.20
N ALA A 428 -2.59 -4.71 -13.00
CA ALA A 428 -1.37 -5.53 -13.01
C ALA A 428 -0.64 -5.52 -11.65
N ALA A 429 -0.57 -4.37 -10.97
CA ALA A 429 -0.01 -4.30 -9.62
C ALA A 429 -0.86 -5.10 -8.61
N VAL A 430 -2.19 -5.04 -8.71
CA VAL A 430 -3.10 -5.83 -7.86
C VAL A 430 -2.92 -7.33 -8.14
N ILE A 431 -2.80 -7.76 -9.40
CA ILE A 431 -2.46 -9.14 -9.76
C ILE A 431 -1.16 -9.55 -9.07
N LEU A 432 -0.10 -8.75 -9.17
CA LEU A 432 1.16 -9.04 -8.51
C LEU A 432 1.01 -9.21 -7.00
N ALA A 433 0.22 -8.36 -6.33
CA ALA A 433 -0.07 -8.52 -4.91
C ALA A 433 -0.73 -9.87 -4.60
N VAL A 434 -1.74 -10.27 -5.36
CA VAL A 434 -2.42 -11.57 -5.19
C VAL A 434 -1.47 -12.73 -5.44
N VAL A 435 -0.64 -12.64 -6.48
CA VAL A 435 0.34 -13.68 -6.83
C VAL A 435 1.41 -13.81 -5.73
N VAL A 436 1.89 -12.71 -5.16
CA VAL A 436 2.82 -12.72 -4.01
C VAL A 436 2.17 -13.38 -2.79
N VAL A 437 0.92 -13.05 -2.48
CA VAL A 437 0.17 -13.72 -1.40
C VAL A 437 0.06 -15.22 -1.68
N LEU A 438 -0.35 -15.60 -2.89
CA LEU A 438 -0.52 -17.00 -3.28
C LEU A 438 0.78 -17.80 -3.22
N VAL A 439 1.87 -17.31 -3.80
CA VAL A 439 3.16 -18.03 -3.78
C VAL A 439 3.65 -18.22 -2.34
N MET A 440 3.57 -17.19 -1.49
CA MET A 440 4.03 -17.28 -0.11
C MET A 440 3.22 -18.30 0.70
N TRP A 441 1.89 -18.26 0.58
CA TRP A 441 1.03 -19.22 1.26
C TRP A 441 1.11 -20.63 0.69
N THR A 442 1.32 -20.78 -0.62
CA THR A 442 1.51 -22.08 -1.27
C THR A 442 2.79 -22.75 -0.77
N TRP A 443 3.90 -22.01 -0.72
CA TRP A 443 5.15 -22.50 -0.16
C TRP A 443 5.09 -22.76 1.35
N ARG A 444 4.26 -21.99 2.08
CA ARG A 444 4.09 -22.14 3.53
C ARG A 444 3.20 -23.32 3.91
N LEU A 445 2.11 -23.54 3.19
CA LEU A 445 1.03 -24.47 3.59
C LEU A 445 1.07 -25.81 2.86
N LEU A 446 1.63 -25.89 1.66
CA LEU A 446 1.63 -27.14 0.89
C LEU A 446 3.02 -27.76 0.93
N VAL A 447 3.13 -29.00 1.41
CA VAL A 447 4.39 -29.74 1.57
C VAL A 447 4.38 -30.97 0.64
N PRO A 448 5.40 -31.17 -0.20
CA PRO A 448 5.48 -32.38 -1.02
C PRO A 448 5.88 -33.60 -0.16
N PRO A 449 5.41 -34.82 -0.48
CA PRO A 449 5.72 -36.03 0.29
C PRO A 449 7.23 -36.33 0.43
N SER A 450 8.03 -35.99 -0.58
CA SER A 450 9.49 -36.15 -0.56
C SER A 450 10.21 -35.30 0.51
N ALA A 451 9.56 -34.25 1.02
CA ALA A 451 10.10 -33.43 2.10
C ALA A 451 9.81 -34.00 3.50
N VAL A 452 8.90 -34.97 3.61
CA VAL A 452 8.53 -35.61 4.89
C VAL A 452 9.50 -36.73 5.24
N THR A 453 10.00 -37.47 4.24
CA THR A 453 10.92 -38.61 4.44
C THR A 453 12.34 -38.19 4.85
N LEU A 454 12.76 -36.95 4.56
CA LEU A 454 14.08 -36.43 4.97
C LEU A 454 14.11 -35.89 6.42
N GLY A 455 12.96 -35.75 7.07
CA GLY A 455 12.86 -35.27 8.46
C GLY A 455 12.84 -36.37 9.52
N SER A 456 12.64 -37.63 9.11
CA SER A 456 12.71 -38.81 9.96
C SER A 456 14.03 -39.55 9.70
N GLY A 457 15.13 -39.08 10.28
CA GLY A 457 16.29 -39.94 10.50
C GLY A 457 15.88 -41.17 11.32
N PRO A 458 16.56 -42.33 11.18
CA PRO A 458 16.08 -43.59 11.73
C PRO A 458 15.90 -43.46 13.24
N ALA A 459 14.65 -43.58 13.70
CA ALA A 459 14.36 -43.82 15.09
C ALA A 459 15.08 -45.11 15.47
N VAL A 460 15.92 -44.99 16.48
CA VAL A 460 16.61 -46.06 17.21
C VAL A 460 15.71 -47.29 17.28
N ALA A 461 16.14 -48.38 16.62
CA ALA A 461 15.67 -49.72 16.92
C ALA A 461 16.11 -50.05 18.35
N ALA A 462 15.23 -49.77 19.32
CA ALA A 462 15.38 -50.22 20.68
C ALA A 462 14.75 -51.61 20.80
N ASN A 463 15.61 -52.59 21.09
CA ASN A 463 15.36 -53.89 21.73
C ASN A 463 13.90 -54.37 21.82
N GLN A 464 13.63 -55.48 21.10
CA GLN A 464 13.00 -56.65 21.70
C GLN A 464 13.82 -57.88 21.36
#